data_AF-A0A1V6K3T1-F1
#
_entry.id   AF-A0A1V6K3T1-F1
#
_cell.length_a   1.000
_cell.length_b   1.000
_cell.length_c   1.000
_cell.angle_alpha   90.00
_cell.angle_beta   90.00
_cell.angle_gamma   90.00
#
_symmetry.space_group_name_H-M   'P 1'
#
loop_
_entity.id
_entity.type
_entity.pdbx_description
1 polymer ?
#
loop_
_entity_poly.entity_id
_entity_poly.type
_entity_poly.pdbx_seq_one_letter_code
_entity_poly.pdbx_strand_id
1 'polypeptide(L)'
;MSGFLVEAARVFENEKTWLDRTLAGMGESFDEAVSLLYSTKGKIIVTGMGKSGFIARKIAATMTSTGTPAYFLHPAEAVHGDLGLADRDDTVLMLSRSGGTPELAALLPSFSRLGIRIVAISRPGSILAAASDVVIPLPDLPEACPYNLAPTASTTAMLVIGDALAMALLKAGNFSPADFADIHPGGILGRKLLTRVSDLMVPPPLPVMPEDATLPDAVDMMTKHRGICLCTDRNGALSGIFVYGDLGRLMRDRDDIRSLVLSDVLIRNPSIAAPAEPASSALARMEQRGITSLVVVDGDSRPVGLIYLHDIMRAGIY
;
A
#
# COMPACT_ATOMS: atom_id res chain seq x y z
N MET A 1 -29.20 25.83 10.67
CA MET A 1 -27.77 25.58 10.37
C MET A 1 -27.03 26.90 10.39
N SER A 2 -25.81 26.99 10.95
CA SER A 2 -25.02 28.23 10.91
C SER A 2 -24.74 28.64 9.46
N GLY A 3 -24.62 29.95 9.18
CA GLY A 3 -24.41 30.45 7.81
C GLY A 3 -23.20 29.84 7.11
N PHE A 4 -22.12 29.56 7.86
CA PHE A 4 -20.93 28.91 7.32
C PHE A 4 -21.13 27.45 6.90
N LEU A 5 -21.96 26.69 7.63
CA LEU A 5 -22.25 25.30 7.26
C LEU A 5 -23.12 25.23 6.01
N VAL A 6 -24.03 26.18 5.83
CA VAL A 6 -24.83 26.31 4.60
C VAL A 6 -23.92 26.59 3.40
N GLU A 7 -22.94 27.48 3.55
CA GLU A 7 -21.95 27.76 2.50
C GLU A 7 -21.07 26.55 2.20
N ALA A 8 -20.61 25.82 3.22
CA ALA A 8 -19.87 24.58 3.01
C ALA A 8 -20.70 23.54 2.24
N ALA A 9 -21.98 23.36 2.60
CA ALA A 9 -22.87 22.45 1.87
C ALA A 9 -23.03 22.87 0.40
N ARG A 10 -23.16 24.17 0.11
CA ARG A 10 -23.23 24.69 -1.26
C ARG A 10 -21.96 24.36 -2.06
N VAL A 11 -20.78 24.50 -1.47
CA VAL A 11 -19.50 24.14 -2.11
C VAL A 11 -19.47 22.64 -2.42
N PHE A 12 -19.85 21.78 -1.47
CA PHE A 12 -19.89 20.33 -1.68
C PHE A 12 -20.85 19.93 -2.80
N GLU A 13 -22.05 20.52 -2.86
CA GLU A 13 -23.00 20.24 -3.95
C GLU A 13 -22.49 20.71 -5.33
N ASN A 14 -21.80 21.85 -5.38
CA ASN A 14 -21.15 22.31 -6.61
C ASN A 14 -20.06 21.33 -7.08
N GLU A 15 -19.18 20.89 -6.18
CA GLU A 15 -18.11 19.94 -6.53
C GLU A 15 -18.66 18.56 -6.91
N LYS A 16 -19.70 18.06 -6.24
CA LYS A 16 -20.41 16.84 -6.65
C LYS A 16 -20.95 16.96 -8.07
N THR A 17 -21.63 18.07 -8.37
CA THR A 17 -22.16 18.32 -9.73
C THR A 17 -21.04 18.30 -10.77
N TRP A 18 -19.88 18.91 -10.45
CA TRP A 18 -18.69 18.84 -11.30
C TRP A 18 -18.22 17.41 -11.53
N LEU A 19 -18.11 16.61 -10.48
CA LEU A 19 -17.66 15.21 -10.57
C LEU A 19 -18.62 14.38 -11.42
N ASP A 20 -19.93 14.49 -11.19
CA ASP A 20 -20.95 13.78 -11.96
C ASP A 20 -20.91 14.15 -13.44
N ARG A 21 -20.79 15.45 -13.74
CA ARG A 21 -20.73 15.95 -15.12
C ARG A 21 -19.42 15.58 -15.81
N THR A 22 -18.32 15.58 -15.08
CA THR A 22 -17.02 15.16 -15.59
C THR A 22 -17.09 13.67 -15.96
N LEU A 23 -17.53 12.80 -15.04
CA LEU A 23 -17.65 11.37 -15.29
C LEU A 23 -18.54 11.06 -16.50
N ALA A 24 -19.70 11.72 -16.60
CA ALA A 24 -20.62 11.54 -17.72
C ALA A 24 -20.02 12.01 -19.07
N GLY A 25 -19.07 12.95 -19.04
CA GLY A 25 -18.45 13.54 -20.24
C GLY A 25 -17.18 12.82 -20.71
N MET A 26 -16.58 11.94 -19.91
CA MET A 26 -15.32 11.28 -20.26
C MET A 26 -15.48 10.29 -21.42
N GLY A 27 -16.49 9.42 -21.39
CA GLY A 27 -16.71 8.41 -22.42
C GLY A 27 -15.45 7.62 -22.80
N GLU A 28 -15.28 7.36 -24.10
CA GLU A 28 -14.15 6.58 -24.66
C GLU A 28 -12.79 7.28 -24.47
N SER A 29 -12.76 8.62 -24.33
CA SER A 29 -11.50 9.37 -24.16
C SER A 29 -10.72 8.95 -22.92
N PHE A 30 -11.40 8.44 -21.89
CA PHE A 30 -10.72 7.91 -20.70
C PHE A 30 -9.99 6.62 -21.01
N ASP A 31 -10.62 5.69 -21.73
CA ASP A 31 -10.01 4.40 -22.10
C ASP A 31 -8.84 4.60 -23.07
N GLU A 32 -8.96 5.55 -24.00
CA GLU A 32 -7.88 5.97 -24.89
C GLU A 32 -6.71 6.57 -24.11
N ALA A 33 -6.99 7.44 -23.14
CA ALA A 33 -5.98 8.04 -22.28
C ALA A 33 -5.25 6.97 -21.45
N VAL A 34 -5.98 6.05 -20.82
CA VAL A 34 -5.38 4.93 -20.08
C VAL A 34 -4.51 4.08 -20.99
N SER A 35 -4.99 3.73 -22.18
CA SER A 35 -4.24 2.91 -23.15
C SER A 35 -2.94 3.60 -23.59
N LEU A 36 -3.00 4.89 -23.89
CA LEU A 36 -1.84 5.69 -24.28
C LEU A 36 -0.84 5.78 -23.12
N LEU A 37 -1.29 6.15 -21.93
CA LEU A 37 -0.44 6.25 -20.74
C LEU A 37 0.18 4.90 -20.37
N TYR A 38 -0.56 3.80 -20.46
CA TYR A 38 -0.08 2.44 -20.18
C TYR A 38 1.00 1.99 -21.19
N SER A 39 0.93 2.47 -22.43
CA SER A 39 1.91 2.16 -23.47
C SER A 39 3.23 2.94 -23.34
N THR A 40 3.32 3.87 -22.39
CA THR A 40 4.52 4.68 -22.13
C THR A 40 5.70 3.78 -21.75
N LYS A 41 6.82 3.92 -22.46
CA LYS A 41 8.03 3.13 -22.20
C LYS A 41 8.98 3.81 -21.22
N GLY A 42 9.01 5.14 -21.24
CA GLY A 42 9.74 5.98 -20.30
C GLY A 42 8.88 6.27 -19.08
N LYS A 43 8.67 7.54 -18.78
CA LYS A 43 7.83 8.02 -17.67
C LYS A 43 6.69 8.90 -18.15
N ILE A 44 5.66 9.03 -17.32
CA ILE A 44 4.59 10.00 -17.54
C ILE A 44 5.02 11.34 -16.94
N ILE A 45 5.21 12.35 -17.78
CA ILE A 45 5.43 13.72 -17.34
C ILE A 45 4.09 14.38 -17.06
N VAL A 46 3.82 14.75 -15.82
CA VAL A 46 2.58 15.44 -15.43
C VAL A 46 2.87 16.93 -15.25
N THR A 47 2.11 17.82 -15.89
CA THR A 47 2.39 19.26 -15.84
C THR A 47 1.11 20.10 -15.75
N GLY A 48 1.23 21.27 -15.11
CA GLY A 48 0.14 22.22 -14.91
C GLY A 48 0.66 23.49 -14.22
N MET A 49 -0.07 24.60 -14.36
CA MET A 49 0.27 25.87 -13.69
C MET A 49 -0.62 26.13 -12.46
N GLY A 50 -0.07 26.85 -11.48
CA GLY A 50 -0.78 27.29 -10.30
C GLY A 50 -1.47 26.13 -9.56
N LYS A 51 -2.78 26.25 -9.29
CA LYS A 51 -3.53 25.18 -8.60
C LYS A 51 -3.56 23.87 -9.39
N SER A 52 -3.66 23.92 -10.72
CA SER A 52 -3.54 22.71 -11.56
C SER A 52 -2.15 22.07 -11.45
N GLY A 53 -1.10 22.86 -11.21
CA GLY A 53 0.25 22.35 -10.94
C GLY A 53 0.36 21.57 -9.64
N PHE A 54 -0.31 22.02 -8.56
CA PHE A 54 -0.37 21.24 -7.31
C PHE A 54 -1.09 19.91 -7.50
N ILE A 55 -2.18 19.91 -8.26
CA ILE A 55 -2.89 18.67 -8.60
C ILE A 55 -2.02 17.76 -9.47
N ALA A 56 -1.36 18.28 -10.50
CA ALA A 56 -0.42 17.54 -11.33
C ALA A 56 0.69 16.87 -10.50
N ARG A 57 1.22 17.57 -9.48
CA ARG A 57 2.21 17.02 -8.54
C ARG A 57 1.66 15.87 -7.72
N LYS A 58 0.44 15.99 -7.19
CA LYS A 58 -0.24 14.91 -6.46
C LYS A 58 -0.43 13.70 -7.38
N ILE A 59 -0.92 13.90 -8.61
CA ILE A 59 -1.14 12.83 -9.58
C ILE A 59 0.15 12.07 -9.89
N ALA A 60 1.25 12.79 -10.17
CA ALA A 60 2.55 12.16 -10.41
C ALA A 60 3.01 11.31 -9.22
N ALA A 61 2.80 11.81 -7.99
CA ALA A 61 3.09 11.05 -6.77
C ALA A 61 2.20 9.79 -6.65
N THR A 62 0.89 9.90 -6.89
CA THR A 62 -0.03 8.74 -6.87
C THR A 62 0.37 7.68 -7.89
N MET A 63 0.64 8.08 -9.14
CA MET A 63 1.05 7.17 -10.21
C MET A 63 2.33 6.43 -9.84
N THR A 64 3.34 7.16 -9.33
CA THR A 64 4.61 6.56 -8.91
C THR A 64 4.43 5.60 -7.74
N SER A 65 3.59 5.96 -6.75
CA SER A 65 3.27 5.08 -5.61
C SER A 65 2.42 3.86 -5.98
N THR A 66 1.95 3.79 -7.23
CA THR A 66 1.10 2.70 -7.74
C THR A 66 1.74 1.97 -8.92
N GLY A 67 3.07 2.09 -9.05
CA GLY A 67 3.87 1.32 -10.01
C GLY A 67 3.98 1.93 -11.40
N THR A 68 3.45 3.13 -11.63
CA THR A 68 3.60 3.85 -12.91
C THR A 68 4.60 4.99 -12.75
N PRO A 69 5.80 4.90 -13.34
CA PRO A 69 6.80 5.98 -13.24
C PRO A 69 6.24 7.30 -13.76
N ALA A 70 6.13 8.30 -12.88
CA ALA A 70 5.63 9.61 -13.24
C ALA A 70 6.42 10.72 -12.56
N TYR A 71 6.53 11.87 -13.23
CA TYR A 71 7.29 13.01 -12.74
C TYR A 71 6.53 14.32 -12.97
N PHE A 72 6.50 15.18 -11.96
CA PHE A 72 5.92 16.50 -12.10
C PHE A 72 6.94 17.48 -12.69
N LEU A 73 6.64 18.02 -13.87
CA LEU A 73 7.45 19.04 -14.52
C LEU A 73 6.72 20.40 -14.46
N HIS A 74 7.30 21.36 -13.74
CA HIS A 74 6.71 22.71 -13.68
C HIS A 74 6.94 23.43 -15.02
N PRO A 75 5.90 23.94 -15.70
CA PRO A 75 6.06 24.38 -17.08
C PRO A 75 6.91 25.64 -17.23
N ALA A 76 6.92 26.53 -16.22
CA ALA A 76 7.83 27.67 -16.21
C ALA A 76 9.31 27.28 -16.03
N GLU A 77 9.61 26.18 -15.32
CA GLU A 77 11.00 25.70 -15.15
C GLU A 77 11.44 24.92 -16.40
N ALA A 78 10.51 24.20 -17.03
CA ALA A 78 10.75 23.46 -18.27
C ALA A 78 11.26 24.34 -19.41
N VAL A 79 10.64 25.51 -19.63
CA VAL A 79 11.09 26.46 -20.67
C VAL A 79 12.48 27.06 -20.37
N HIS A 80 12.98 26.90 -19.15
CA HIS A 80 14.28 27.41 -18.69
C HIS A 80 15.32 26.31 -18.45
N GLY A 81 15.09 25.08 -18.91
CA GLY A 81 16.12 24.02 -18.94
C GLY A 81 15.60 22.65 -18.54
N ASP A 82 14.59 22.57 -17.69
CA ASP A 82 14.10 21.29 -17.15
C ASP A 82 13.38 20.44 -18.19
N LEU A 83 13.09 20.99 -19.38
CA LEU A 83 12.63 20.21 -20.52
C LEU A 83 13.64 19.12 -20.93
N GLY A 84 14.92 19.24 -20.57
CA GLY A 84 15.91 18.17 -20.74
C GLY A 84 15.61 16.89 -19.95
N LEU A 85 14.66 16.92 -19.02
CA LEU A 85 14.14 15.73 -18.32
C LEU A 85 13.18 14.91 -19.20
N ALA A 86 12.68 15.47 -20.29
CA ALA A 86 11.78 14.79 -21.22
C ALA A 86 12.53 14.04 -22.32
N ASP A 87 12.13 12.81 -22.57
CA ASP A 87 12.67 11.94 -23.63
C ASP A 87 11.55 11.44 -24.56
N ARG A 88 11.91 10.94 -25.74
CA ARG A 88 10.99 10.46 -26.79
C ARG A 88 10.11 9.27 -26.37
N ASP A 89 10.55 8.53 -25.36
CA ASP A 89 9.83 7.37 -24.82
C ASP A 89 8.81 7.76 -23.73
N ASP A 90 8.81 9.05 -23.34
CA ASP A 90 7.86 9.59 -22.37
C ASP A 90 6.52 9.94 -23.01
N THR A 91 5.52 10.11 -22.16
CA THR A 91 4.21 10.70 -22.50
C THR A 91 3.93 11.86 -21.55
N VAL A 92 3.22 12.88 -22.02
CA VAL A 92 2.87 14.04 -21.18
C VAL A 92 1.37 14.05 -20.86
N LEU A 93 1.05 14.22 -19.57
CA LEU A 93 -0.28 14.52 -19.05
C LEU A 93 -0.36 16.01 -18.67
N MET A 94 -1.09 16.80 -19.43
CA MET A 94 -1.21 18.25 -19.25
C MET A 94 -2.55 18.63 -18.60
N LEU A 95 -2.49 19.40 -17.51
CA LEU A 95 -3.67 19.88 -16.78
C LEU A 95 -3.84 21.39 -16.98
N SER A 96 -4.95 21.79 -17.62
CA SER A 96 -5.34 23.20 -17.72
C SER A 96 -6.84 23.35 -17.89
N ARG A 97 -7.51 24.03 -16.96
CA ARG A 97 -8.96 24.27 -17.07
C ARG A 97 -9.30 25.06 -18.34
N SER A 98 -8.59 26.17 -18.60
CA SER A 98 -8.87 27.02 -19.77
C SER A 98 -8.35 26.42 -21.08
N GLY A 99 -7.28 25.63 -21.00
CA GLY A 99 -6.53 25.08 -22.13
C GLY A 99 -5.78 26.13 -22.95
N GLY A 100 -5.63 27.35 -22.40
CA GLY A 100 -4.94 28.49 -23.03
C GLY A 100 -3.82 29.07 -22.15
N THR A 101 -3.34 28.30 -21.18
CA THR A 101 -2.24 28.72 -20.29
C THR A 101 -0.94 28.92 -21.09
N PRO A 102 -0.36 30.13 -21.12
CA PRO A 102 0.81 30.43 -21.96
C PRO A 102 2.02 29.54 -21.70
N GLU A 103 2.32 29.25 -20.42
CA GLU A 103 3.46 28.43 -20.02
C GLU A 103 3.33 26.99 -20.53
N LEU A 104 2.11 26.44 -20.56
CA LEU A 104 1.85 25.12 -21.12
C LEU A 104 1.91 25.14 -22.64
N ALA A 105 1.33 26.16 -23.27
CA ALA A 105 1.36 26.32 -24.72
C ALA A 105 2.79 26.44 -25.26
N ALA A 106 3.70 27.07 -24.50
CA ALA A 106 5.11 27.20 -24.85
C ALA A 106 5.85 25.86 -24.92
N LEU A 107 5.36 24.80 -24.28
CA LEU A 107 5.98 23.47 -24.30
C LEU A 107 5.58 22.63 -25.51
N LEU A 108 4.41 22.91 -26.12
CA LEU A 108 3.84 22.11 -27.21
C LEU A 108 4.80 21.92 -28.41
N PRO A 109 5.50 22.95 -28.91
CA PRO A 109 6.43 22.78 -30.04
C PRO A 109 7.60 21.85 -29.72
N SER A 110 8.04 21.84 -28.47
CA SER A 110 9.13 20.98 -28.02
C SER A 110 8.69 19.52 -27.88
N PHE A 111 7.54 19.27 -27.27
CA PHE A 111 6.98 17.91 -27.18
C PHE A 111 6.71 17.32 -28.56
N SER A 112 6.13 18.13 -29.47
CA SER A 112 5.92 17.73 -30.86
C SER A 112 7.22 17.34 -31.57
N ARG A 113 8.30 18.13 -31.41
CA ARG A 113 9.61 17.84 -32.02
C ARG A 113 10.25 16.57 -31.47
N LEU A 114 10.02 16.26 -30.19
CA LEU A 114 10.50 15.03 -29.55
C LEU A 114 9.63 13.80 -29.89
N GLY A 115 8.48 14.01 -30.55
CA GLY A 115 7.51 12.95 -30.83
C GLY A 115 6.76 12.45 -29.59
N ILE A 116 6.77 13.24 -28.51
CA ILE A 116 6.11 12.90 -27.25
C ILE A 116 4.61 13.04 -27.42
N ARG A 117 3.86 11.99 -27.06
CA ARG A 117 2.41 11.98 -27.10
C ARG A 117 1.83 12.76 -25.90
N ILE A 118 0.69 13.40 -26.11
CA ILE A 118 0.07 14.31 -25.14
C ILE A 118 -1.36 13.86 -24.82
N VAL A 119 -1.63 13.65 -23.54
CA VAL A 119 -2.97 13.56 -22.97
C VAL A 119 -3.27 14.88 -22.26
N ALA A 120 -4.41 15.51 -22.55
CA ALA A 120 -4.82 16.73 -21.84
C ALA A 120 -6.09 16.53 -21.03
N ILE A 121 -6.08 17.04 -19.79
CA ILE A 121 -7.29 17.26 -18.99
C ILE A 121 -7.63 18.74 -19.13
N SER A 122 -8.59 19.05 -20.01
CA SER A 122 -8.85 20.44 -20.40
C SER A 122 -10.25 20.68 -20.97
N ARG A 123 -10.61 21.95 -21.15
CA ARG A 123 -11.82 22.35 -21.85
C ARG A 123 -11.74 21.93 -23.32
N PRO A 124 -12.80 21.30 -23.88
CA PRO A 124 -12.90 20.99 -25.31
C PRO A 124 -12.67 22.21 -26.21
N GLY A 125 -12.03 22.00 -27.36
CA GLY A 125 -11.78 23.07 -28.35
C GLY A 125 -10.75 24.14 -27.95
N SER A 126 -10.06 23.96 -26.82
CA SER A 126 -8.96 24.83 -26.41
C SER A 126 -7.68 24.57 -27.23
N ILE A 127 -6.70 25.48 -27.14
CA ILE A 127 -5.39 25.33 -27.81
C ILE A 127 -4.72 24.04 -27.36
N LEU A 128 -4.72 23.77 -26.05
CA LEU A 128 -4.16 22.55 -25.49
C LEU A 128 -4.91 21.31 -26.01
N ALA A 129 -6.24 21.33 -26.00
CA ALA A 129 -7.04 20.22 -26.51
C ALA A 129 -6.75 19.91 -27.99
N ALA A 130 -6.61 20.95 -28.82
CA ALA A 130 -6.32 20.80 -30.25
C ALA A 130 -4.90 20.25 -30.52
N ALA A 131 -3.96 20.47 -29.61
CA ALA A 131 -2.58 19.99 -29.73
C ALA A 131 -2.35 18.62 -29.08
N SER A 132 -3.37 18.04 -28.44
CA SER A 132 -3.26 16.78 -27.70
C SER A 132 -3.72 15.59 -28.55
N ASP A 133 -3.14 14.43 -28.29
CA ASP A 133 -3.55 13.17 -28.92
C ASP A 133 -4.86 12.64 -28.34
N VAL A 134 -5.03 12.79 -27.03
CA VAL A 134 -6.25 12.42 -26.30
C VAL A 134 -6.64 13.56 -25.38
N VAL A 135 -7.93 13.88 -25.33
CA VAL A 135 -8.46 14.93 -24.45
C VAL A 135 -9.49 14.33 -23.53
N ILE A 136 -9.22 14.36 -22.23
CA ILE A 136 -10.22 14.13 -21.18
C ILE A 136 -10.93 15.46 -20.94
N PRO A 137 -12.21 15.60 -21.35
CA PRO A 137 -12.88 16.88 -21.35
C PRO A 137 -13.29 17.29 -19.93
N LEU A 138 -13.01 18.55 -19.57
CA LEU A 138 -13.59 19.18 -18.39
C LEU A 138 -14.90 19.90 -18.77
N PRO A 139 -15.95 19.80 -17.94
CA PRO A 139 -17.21 20.48 -18.19
C PRO A 139 -17.05 22.00 -18.02
N ASP A 140 -17.81 22.77 -18.78
CA ASP A 140 -17.87 24.24 -18.63
C ASP A 140 -18.93 24.62 -17.59
N LEU A 141 -18.53 24.63 -16.32
CA LEU A 141 -19.40 24.90 -15.17
C LEU A 141 -18.80 26.00 -14.29
N PRO A 142 -19.60 26.70 -13.47
CA PRO A 142 -19.07 27.63 -12.48
C PRO A 142 -18.32 26.91 -11.37
N GLU A 143 -17.22 27.52 -10.90
CA GLU A 143 -16.54 27.13 -9.66
C GLU A 143 -17.46 27.35 -8.44
N ALA A 144 -17.08 26.74 -7.32
CA ALA A 144 -17.75 27.01 -6.05
C ALA A 144 -17.44 28.43 -5.56
N CYS A 145 -16.33 29.04 -5.96
CA CYS A 145 -16.01 30.43 -5.65
C CYS A 145 -17.14 31.36 -6.15
N PRO A 146 -17.75 32.22 -5.29
CA PRO A 146 -18.84 33.10 -5.70
C PRO A 146 -18.49 34.05 -6.86
N TYR A 147 -17.21 34.37 -7.03
CA TYR A 147 -16.72 35.23 -8.11
C TYR A 147 -16.17 34.44 -9.30
N ASN A 148 -16.20 33.10 -9.24
CA ASN A 148 -15.63 32.21 -10.26
C ASN A 148 -14.13 32.46 -10.56
N LEU A 149 -13.40 33.06 -9.61
CA LEU A 149 -11.99 33.44 -9.78
C LEU A 149 -11.03 32.36 -9.29
N ALA A 150 -11.37 31.73 -8.16
CA ALA A 150 -10.53 30.72 -7.54
C ALA A 150 -10.94 29.33 -8.03
N PRO A 151 -10.03 28.54 -8.61
CA PRO A 151 -10.32 27.15 -8.92
C PRO A 151 -10.64 26.38 -7.63
N THR A 152 -11.75 25.66 -7.63
CA THR A 152 -12.18 24.76 -6.55
C THR A 152 -12.62 23.42 -7.16
N ALA A 153 -13.75 23.42 -7.83
CA ALA A 153 -14.37 22.24 -8.39
C ALA A 153 -13.61 21.69 -9.59
N SER A 154 -13.03 22.57 -10.42
CA SER A 154 -12.19 22.11 -11.54
C SER A 154 -10.92 21.39 -11.06
N THR A 155 -10.30 21.86 -9.98
CA THR A 155 -9.13 21.21 -9.39
C THR A 155 -9.49 19.90 -8.70
N THR A 156 -10.66 19.82 -8.05
CA THR A 156 -11.19 18.56 -7.50
C THR A 156 -11.47 17.55 -8.61
N ALA A 157 -12.08 17.97 -9.72
CA ALA A 157 -12.31 17.10 -10.87
C ALA A 157 -11.00 16.59 -11.47
N MET A 158 -10.00 17.45 -11.68
CA MET A 158 -8.66 17.03 -12.12
C MET A 158 -8.02 16.02 -11.17
N LEU A 159 -8.15 16.21 -9.86
CA LEU A 159 -7.61 15.30 -8.86
C LEU A 159 -8.27 13.92 -8.96
N VAL A 160 -9.61 13.88 -9.03
CA VAL A 160 -10.37 12.63 -9.15
C VAL A 160 -10.08 11.93 -10.48
N ILE A 161 -9.94 12.66 -11.59
CA ILE A 161 -9.50 12.10 -12.89
C ILE A 161 -8.13 11.44 -12.73
N GLY A 162 -7.17 12.13 -12.11
CA GLY A 162 -5.83 11.60 -11.93
C GLY A 162 -5.77 10.36 -11.04
N ASP A 163 -6.57 10.32 -9.98
CA ASP A 163 -6.69 9.13 -9.14
C ASP A 163 -7.36 7.97 -9.90
N ALA A 164 -8.39 8.25 -10.71
CA ALA A 164 -9.01 7.25 -11.57
C ALA A 164 -8.03 6.69 -12.61
N LEU A 165 -7.23 7.55 -13.26
CA LEU A 165 -6.16 7.14 -14.19
C LEU A 165 -5.14 6.24 -13.48
N ALA A 166 -4.66 6.64 -12.30
CA ALA A 166 -3.69 5.84 -11.53
C ALA A 166 -4.26 4.47 -11.15
N MET A 167 -5.52 4.39 -10.72
CA MET A 167 -6.16 3.11 -10.38
C MET A 167 -6.38 2.23 -11.61
N ALA A 168 -6.73 2.82 -12.76
CA ALA A 168 -6.87 2.08 -14.02
C ALA A 168 -5.51 1.51 -14.48
N LEU A 169 -4.44 2.30 -14.38
CA LEU A 169 -3.08 1.88 -14.70
C LEU A 169 -2.56 0.81 -13.74
N LEU A 170 -2.79 0.97 -12.42
CA LEU A 170 -2.49 -0.03 -11.40
C LEU A 170 -3.13 -1.38 -11.74
N LYS A 171 -4.43 -1.36 -12.08
CA LYS A 171 -5.18 -2.56 -12.45
C LYS A 171 -4.66 -3.19 -13.76
N ALA A 172 -4.38 -2.38 -14.78
CA ALA A 172 -3.83 -2.86 -16.04
C ALA A 172 -2.41 -3.44 -15.89
N GLY A 173 -1.62 -2.92 -14.94
CA GLY A 173 -0.28 -3.39 -14.62
C GLY A 173 -0.21 -4.63 -13.73
N ASN A 174 -1.35 -5.18 -13.27
CA ASN A 174 -1.40 -6.25 -12.26
C ASN A 174 -0.57 -5.94 -11.00
N PHE A 175 -0.48 -4.66 -10.63
CA PHE A 175 0.35 -4.22 -9.52
C PHE A 175 -0.14 -4.82 -8.20
N SER A 176 0.76 -5.50 -7.49
CA SER A 176 0.45 -6.28 -6.30
C SER A 176 0.77 -5.52 -5.00
N PRO A 177 0.23 -5.96 -3.86
CA PRO A 177 0.69 -5.45 -2.56
C PRO A 177 2.19 -5.64 -2.33
N ALA A 178 2.80 -6.69 -2.87
CA ALA A 178 4.24 -6.90 -2.75
C ALA A 178 5.03 -5.81 -3.49
N ASP A 179 4.61 -5.47 -4.72
CA ASP A 179 5.21 -4.37 -5.49
C ASP A 179 5.06 -3.03 -4.76
N PHE A 180 3.90 -2.81 -4.11
CA PHE A 180 3.69 -1.62 -3.27
C PHE A 180 4.69 -1.57 -2.10
N ALA A 181 4.95 -2.70 -1.47
CA ALA A 181 5.85 -2.79 -0.33
C ALA A 181 7.30 -2.48 -0.74
N ASP A 182 7.73 -2.97 -1.90
CA ASP A 182 9.08 -2.76 -2.45
C ASP A 182 9.37 -1.27 -2.70
N ILE A 183 8.37 -0.51 -3.16
CA ILE A 183 8.52 0.94 -3.40
C ILE A 183 8.14 1.82 -2.19
N HIS A 184 7.73 1.22 -1.06
CA HIS A 184 7.43 1.93 0.20
C HIS A 184 8.09 1.29 1.44
N PRO A 185 9.42 1.09 1.46
CA PRO A 185 10.11 0.34 2.52
C PRO A 185 10.01 1.01 3.90
N GLY A 186 9.87 2.34 3.95
CA GLY A 186 9.74 3.10 5.21
C GLY A 186 8.32 3.15 5.79
N GLY A 187 7.31 2.74 5.01
CA GLY A 187 5.91 2.80 5.42
C GLY A 187 5.52 1.68 6.38
N ILE A 188 4.50 1.92 7.21
CA ILE A 188 3.90 0.86 8.05
C ILE A 188 3.41 -0.32 7.19
N LEU A 189 2.84 -0.02 6.02
CA LEU A 189 2.34 -1.05 5.11
C LEU A 189 3.47 -1.87 4.47
N GLY A 190 4.55 -1.22 4.01
CA GLY A 190 5.71 -1.91 3.46
C GLY A 190 6.37 -2.82 4.50
N ARG A 191 6.57 -2.34 5.74
CA ARG A 191 7.06 -3.17 6.85
C ARG A 191 6.14 -4.35 7.15
N LYS A 192 4.82 -4.16 7.17
CA LYS A 192 3.83 -5.24 7.41
C LYS A 192 3.87 -6.33 6.33
N LEU A 193 4.16 -5.96 5.09
CA LEU A 193 4.18 -6.87 3.94
C LEU A 193 5.53 -7.57 3.76
N LEU A 194 6.65 -6.91 4.07
CA LEU A 194 7.99 -7.45 3.86
C LEU A 194 8.55 -8.25 5.04
N THR A 195 8.12 -7.96 6.28
CA THR A 195 8.69 -8.62 7.46
C THR A 195 8.27 -10.08 7.54
N ARG A 196 9.25 -10.98 7.54
CA ARG A 196 9.05 -12.43 7.66
C ARG A 196 9.16 -12.87 9.12
N VAL A 197 8.63 -14.06 9.40
CA VAL A 197 8.76 -14.71 10.71
C VAL A 197 10.24 -14.87 11.10
N SER A 198 11.10 -15.22 10.16
CA SER A 198 12.55 -15.35 10.38
C SER A 198 13.22 -14.06 10.88
N ASP A 199 12.67 -12.90 10.55
CA ASP A 199 13.24 -11.61 10.91
C ASP A 199 12.95 -11.23 12.38
N LEU A 200 11.92 -11.85 12.96
CA LEU A 200 11.41 -11.52 14.30
C LEU A 200 11.49 -12.68 15.30
N MET A 201 11.67 -13.91 14.82
CA MET A 201 11.72 -15.09 15.69
C MET A 201 12.94 -15.06 16.61
N VAL A 202 12.78 -15.63 17.81
CA VAL A 202 13.88 -15.99 18.69
C VAL A 202 14.56 -17.24 18.12
N PRO A 203 15.84 -17.16 17.73
CA PRO A 203 16.58 -18.30 17.18
C PRO A 203 17.02 -19.27 18.30
N PRO A 204 17.60 -20.44 17.94
CA PRO A 204 18.17 -21.37 18.92
C PRO A 204 19.26 -20.72 19.79
N PRO A 205 19.50 -21.23 21.02
CA PRO A 205 18.96 -22.47 21.58
C PRO A 205 17.49 -22.38 22.01
N LEU A 206 16.71 -23.40 21.66
CA LEU A 206 15.28 -23.51 21.98
C LEU A 206 15.05 -24.35 23.25
N PRO A 207 13.95 -24.14 24.00
CA PRO A 207 13.62 -24.87 25.22
C PRO A 207 13.12 -26.30 24.94
N VAL A 208 13.96 -27.13 24.32
CA VAL A 208 13.64 -28.52 23.98
C VAL A 208 13.92 -29.42 25.17
N MET A 209 12.97 -30.30 25.48
CA MET A 209 13.04 -31.27 26.56
C MET A 209 12.61 -32.67 26.09
N PRO A 210 13.07 -33.75 26.73
CA PRO A 210 12.60 -35.09 26.43
C PRO A 210 11.17 -35.32 26.96
N GLU A 211 10.40 -36.20 26.30
CA GLU A 211 8.99 -36.44 26.66
C GLU A 211 8.79 -37.04 28.06
N ASP A 212 9.81 -37.69 28.63
CA ASP A 212 9.81 -38.27 29.98
C ASP A 212 10.29 -37.28 31.06
N ALA A 213 10.61 -36.04 30.70
CA ALA A 213 10.96 -35.02 31.67
C ALA A 213 9.81 -34.72 32.63
N THR A 214 10.15 -34.44 33.89
CA THR A 214 9.17 -34.18 34.93
C THR A 214 8.48 -32.83 34.71
N LEU A 215 7.21 -32.72 35.11
CA LEU A 215 6.50 -31.45 35.01
C LEU A 215 7.19 -30.29 35.78
N PRO A 216 7.77 -30.50 36.98
CA PRO A 216 8.59 -29.48 37.64
C PRO A 216 9.76 -28.96 36.79
N ASP A 217 10.49 -29.83 36.11
CA ASP A 217 11.60 -29.43 35.23
C ASP A 217 11.07 -28.62 34.03
N ALA A 218 9.92 -29.03 33.48
CA ALA A 218 9.27 -28.32 32.38
C ALA A 218 8.82 -26.92 32.80
N VAL A 219 8.29 -26.76 34.01
CA VAL A 219 7.92 -25.46 34.57
C VAL A 219 9.15 -24.57 34.74
N ASP A 220 10.27 -25.10 35.25
CA ASP A 220 11.53 -24.34 35.36
C ASP A 220 12.02 -23.87 33.97
N MET A 221 12.02 -24.74 32.96
CA MET A 221 12.35 -24.38 31.58
C MET A 221 11.45 -23.26 31.04
N MET A 222 10.14 -23.38 31.24
CA MET A 222 9.17 -22.37 30.78
C MET A 222 9.39 -20.99 31.41
N THR A 223 9.78 -20.92 32.70
CA THR A 223 10.07 -19.63 33.35
C THR A 223 11.23 -18.89 32.69
N LYS A 224 12.18 -19.62 32.11
CA LYS A 224 13.35 -19.09 31.41
C LYS A 224 13.06 -18.74 29.94
N HIS A 225 12.02 -19.33 29.35
CA HIS A 225 11.71 -19.22 27.92
C HIS A 225 10.28 -18.73 27.65
N ARG A 226 9.86 -17.65 28.33
CA ARG A 226 8.58 -16.94 28.09
C ARG A 226 7.34 -17.87 28.08
N GLY A 227 7.38 -18.94 28.86
CA GLY A 227 6.23 -19.79 29.07
C GLY A 227 5.99 -20.88 28.05
N ILE A 228 7.02 -21.31 27.32
CA ILE A 228 6.93 -22.45 26.41
C ILE A 228 8.11 -23.40 26.60
N CYS A 229 7.85 -24.69 26.52
CA CYS A 229 8.84 -25.72 26.25
C CYS A 229 8.35 -26.63 25.12
N LEU A 230 9.31 -27.27 24.44
CA LEU A 230 9.10 -28.05 23.22
C LEU A 230 9.56 -29.49 23.48
N CYS A 231 8.92 -30.45 22.83
CA CYS A 231 9.46 -31.79 22.70
C CYS A 231 9.75 -32.09 21.24
N THR A 232 10.81 -32.86 21.01
CA THR A 232 11.14 -33.39 19.68
C THR A 232 11.17 -34.90 19.71
N ASP A 233 10.84 -35.52 18.59
CA ASP A 233 11.04 -36.94 18.38
C ASP A 233 12.54 -37.29 18.24
N ARG A 234 12.83 -38.58 18.02
CA ARG A 234 14.22 -39.07 17.83
C ARG A 234 14.92 -38.52 16.58
N ASN A 235 14.16 -37.99 15.62
CA ASN A 235 14.68 -37.40 14.38
C ASN A 235 14.84 -35.87 14.47
N GLY A 236 14.50 -35.29 15.63
CA GLY A 236 14.54 -33.85 15.88
C GLY A 236 13.31 -33.09 15.36
N ALA A 237 12.28 -33.78 14.88
CA ALA A 237 11.03 -33.16 14.47
C ALA A 237 10.18 -32.78 15.70
N LEU A 238 9.42 -31.69 15.61
CA LEU A 238 8.56 -31.23 16.70
C LEU A 238 7.49 -32.29 17.03
N SER A 239 7.50 -32.83 18.25
CA SER A 239 6.51 -33.82 18.71
C SER A 239 5.40 -33.22 19.59
N GLY A 240 5.64 -32.03 20.15
CA GLY A 240 4.61 -31.26 20.86
C GLY A 240 5.17 -30.05 21.60
N ILE A 241 4.26 -29.30 22.23
CA ILE A 241 4.61 -28.18 23.11
C ILE A 241 3.87 -28.27 24.44
N PHE A 242 4.41 -27.60 25.45
CA PHE A 242 3.69 -27.29 26.68
C PHE A 242 3.86 -25.80 27.02
N VAL A 243 2.75 -25.14 27.38
CA VAL A 243 2.70 -23.67 27.56
C VAL A 243 1.99 -23.27 28.85
N TYR A 244 2.22 -22.05 29.33
CA TYR A 244 1.64 -21.57 30.61
C TYR A 244 0.11 -21.61 30.63
N GLY A 245 -0.52 -21.37 29.48
CA GLY A 245 -1.98 -21.44 29.37
C GLY A 245 -2.54 -22.80 29.78
N ASP A 246 -1.80 -23.88 29.50
CA ASP A 246 -2.22 -25.24 29.85
C ASP A 246 -1.82 -25.63 31.27
N LEU A 247 -0.69 -25.15 31.78
CA LEU A 247 -0.36 -25.31 33.19
C LEU A 247 -1.48 -24.79 34.10
N GLY A 248 -2.01 -23.60 33.80
CA GLY A 248 -3.11 -23.01 34.56
C GLY A 248 -4.42 -23.81 34.48
N ARG A 249 -4.67 -24.50 33.36
CA ARG A 249 -5.82 -25.42 33.21
C ARG A 249 -5.58 -26.72 33.99
N LEU A 250 -4.40 -27.31 33.84
CA LEU A 250 -4.00 -28.54 34.50
C LEU A 250 -4.07 -28.43 36.04
N MET A 251 -3.62 -27.31 36.61
CA MET A 251 -3.69 -27.04 38.05
C MET A 251 -5.13 -26.92 38.59
N ARG A 252 -6.11 -26.64 37.72
CA ARG A 252 -7.53 -26.58 38.11
C ARG A 252 -8.17 -27.97 38.11
N ASP A 253 -7.73 -28.82 37.19
CA ASP A 253 -8.40 -30.10 36.89
C ASP A 253 -7.75 -31.30 37.62
N ARG A 254 -6.59 -31.10 38.27
CA ARG A 254 -5.80 -32.14 38.94
C ARG A 254 -5.25 -31.66 40.28
N ASP A 255 -5.39 -32.48 41.32
CA ASP A 255 -4.85 -32.20 42.66
C ASP A 255 -3.34 -32.47 42.78
N ASP A 256 -2.83 -33.52 42.13
CA ASP A 256 -1.39 -33.79 42.02
C ASP A 256 -0.94 -33.75 40.56
N ILE A 257 -0.07 -32.80 40.26
CA ILE A 257 0.53 -32.60 38.93
C ILE A 257 2.04 -32.87 38.95
N ARG A 258 2.66 -33.03 40.13
CA ARG A 258 4.12 -33.14 40.24
C ARG A 258 4.64 -34.50 39.76
N SER A 259 3.79 -35.52 39.83
CA SER A 259 4.07 -36.88 39.36
C SER A 259 3.92 -37.06 37.85
N LEU A 260 3.40 -36.05 37.14
CA LEU A 260 3.21 -36.08 35.69
C LEU A 260 4.53 -35.84 34.95
N VAL A 261 4.64 -36.44 33.76
CA VAL A 261 5.70 -36.17 32.79
C VAL A 261 5.16 -35.39 31.60
N LEU A 262 6.05 -34.80 30.79
CA LEU A 262 5.63 -34.01 29.63
C LEU A 262 4.71 -34.80 28.68
N SER A 263 4.98 -36.09 28.42
CA SER A 263 4.15 -36.92 27.53
C SER A 263 2.66 -36.96 27.91
N ASP A 264 2.33 -36.71 29.18
CA ASP A 264 0.96 -36.71 29.70
C ASP A 264 0.20 -35.41 29.39
N VAL A 265 0.92 -34.32 29.10
CA VAL A 265 0.37 -32.96 29.04
C VAL A 265 0.69 -32.21 27.74
N LEU A 266 1.46 -32.82 26.82
CA LEU A 266 1.86 -32.20 25.55
C LEU A 266 0.66 -31.90 24.64
N ILE A 267 0.66 -30.70 24.04
CA ILE A 267 -0.11 -30.41 22.85
C ILE A 267 0.64 -31.02 21.65
N ARG A 268 0.12 -32.13 21.11
CA ARG A 268 0.76 -32.87 20.00
C ARG A 268 0.62 -32.23 18.61
N ASN A 269 -0.38 -31.36 18.42
CA ASN A 269 -0.59 -30.62 17.16
C ASN A 269 -0.63 -29.10 17.42
N PRO A 270 0.52 -28.49 17.79
CA PRO A 270 0.58 -27.07 18.07
C PRO A 270 0.38 -26.24 16.80
N SER A 271 0.00 -24.99 16.99
CA SER A 271 0.07 -24.00 15.91
C SER A 271 1.55 -23.68 15.63
N ILE A 272 1.95 -23.83 14.37
CA ILE A 272 3.32 -23.56 13.90
C ILE A 272 3.35 -22.35 12.96
N ALA A 273 4.55 -21.88 12.61
CA ALA A 273 4.82 -20.94 11.53
C ALA A 273 6.03 -21.42 10.71
N ALA A 274 6.14 -20.97 9.46
CA ALA A 274 7.34 -21.21 8.64
C ALA A 274 8.27 -19.98 8.68
N PRO A 275 9.61 -20.13 8.58
CA PRO A 275 10.54 -19.01 8.60
C PRO A 275 10.24 -17.95 7.55
N ALA A 276 9.90 -18.38 6.34
CA ALA A 276 9.59 -17.48 5.23
C ALA A 276 8.16 -16.92 5.25
N GLU A 277 7.31 -17.35 6.18
CA GLU A 277 5.94 -16.84 6.30
C GLU A 277 5.94 -15.34 6.64
N PRO A 278 5.03 -14.52 6.08
CA PRO A 278 4.85 -13.14 6.53
C PRO A 278 4.48 -13.08 8.01
N ALA A 279 5.13 -12.20 8.78
CA ALA A 279 4.84 -12.04 10.21
C ALA A 279 3.37 -11.62 10.48
N SER A 280 2.75 -10.91 9.54
CA SER A 280 1.32 -10.56 9.59
C SER A 280 0.38 -11.78 9.48
N SER A 281 0.77 -12.82 8.73
CA SER A 281 0.03 -14.09 8.67
C SER A 281 0.15 -14.86 9.98
N ALA A 282 1.36 -14.89 10.56
CA ALA A 282 1.59 -15.47 11.88
C ALA A 282 0.76 -14.76 12.96
N LEU A 283 0.68 -13.42 12.91
CA LEU A 283 -0.15 -12.62 13.82
C LEU A 283 -1.64 -12.96 13.71
N ALA A 284 -2.18 -12.99 12.49
CA ALA A 284 -3.59 -13.33 12.27
C ALA A 284 -3.93 -14.73 12.81
N ARG A 285 -2.99 -15.68 12.68
CA ARG A 285 -3.13 -17.04 13.24
C ARG A 285 -3.12 -17.05 14.76
N MET A 286 -2.28 -16.22 15.39
CA MET A 286 -2.24 -16.04 16.84
C MET A 286 -3.58 -15.49 17.36
N GLU A 287 -4.10 -14.43 16.72
CA GLU A 287 -5.40 -13.82 17.08
C GLU A 287 -6.57 -14.80 16.93
N GLN A 288 -6.64 -15.48 15.77
CA GLN A 288 -7.72 -16.44 15.49
C GLN A 288 -7.76 -17.58 16.51
N ARG A 289 -6.61 -18.03 16.99
CA ARG A 289 -6.50 -19.14 17.95
C ARG A 289 -6.42 -18.69 19.41
N GLY A 290 -6.37 -17.37 19.67
CA GLY A 290 -6.23 -16.83 21.02
C GLY A 290 -4.92 -17.24 21.71
N ILE A 291 -3.83 -17.38 20.94
CA ILE A 291 -2.50 -17.76 21.43
C ILE A 291 -1.51 -16.62 21.23
N THR A 292 -0.43 -16.61 22.01
CA THR A 292 0.55 -15.50 22.00
C THR A 292 1.93 -15.90 21.48
N SER A 293 2.10 -17.15 21.05
CA SER A 293 3.34 -17.66 20.47
C SER A 293 3.07 -18.76 19.46
N LEU A 294 4.02 -18.95 18.53
CA LEU A 294 4.06 -20.03 17.56
C LEU A 294 5.46 -20.63 17.53
N VAL A 295 5.54 -21.95 17.34
CA VAL A 295 6.81 -22.61 17.05
C VAL A 295 7.12 -22.44 15.58
N VAL A 296 8.31 -21.97 15.25
CA VAL A 296 8.77 -21.85 13.88
C VAL A 296 9.47 -23.15 13.50
N VAL A 297 9.01 -23.82 12.44
CA VAL A 297 9.57 -25.09 11.97
C VAL A 297 10.06 -25.00 10.53
N ASP A 298 11.13 -25.72 10.20
CA ASP A 298 11.63 -25.84 8.83
C ASP A 298 10.82 -26.84 7.98
N GLY A 299 11.28 -27.09 6.74
CA GLY A 299 10.64 -28.04 5.83
C GLY A 299 10.66 -29.50 6.30
N ASP A 300 11.55 -29.85 7.23
CA ASP A 300 11.66 -31.19 7.84
C ASP A 300 10.88 -31.27 9.18
N SER A 301 10.06 -30.26 9.49
CA SER A 301 9.33 -30.12 10.77
C SER A 301 10.24 -30.00 12.00
N ARG A 302 11.50 -29.60 11.84
CA ARG A 302 12.39 -29.33 12.97
C ARG A 302 12.16 -27.92 13.51
N PRO A 303 12.11 -27.73 14.84
CA PRO A 303 11.96 -26.40 15.41
C PRO A 303 13.23 -25.57 15.18
N VAL A 304 13.08 -24.43 14.51
CA VAL A 304 14.15 -23.48 14.17
C VAL A 304 13.99 -22.11 14.81
N GLY A 305 12.88 -21.87 15.50
CA GLY A 305 12.65 -20.62 16.22
C GLY A 305 11.36 -20.60 17.03
N LEU A 306 11.18 -19.53 17.80
CA LEU A 306 9.93 -19.19 18.48
C LEU A 306 9.55 -17.76 18.13
N ILE A 307 8.32 -17.53 17.68
CA ILE A 307 7.83 -16.16 17.44
C ILE A 307 6.72 -15.83 18.43
N TYR A 308 6.75 -14.63 18.99
CA TYR A 308 5.81 -14.15 19.99
C TYR A 308 5.02 -12.96 19.48
N LEU A 309 3.75 -12.88 19.89
CA LEU A 309 2.85 -11.76 19.62
C LEU A 309 3.50 -10.41 19.95
N HIS A 310 4.14 -10.33 21.13
CA HIS A 310 4.85 -9.13 21.58
C HIS A 310 5.95 -8.67 20.59
N ASP A 311 6.71 -9.60 20.03
CA ASP A 311 7.84 -9.26 19.13
C ASP A 311 7.31 -8.74 17.78
N ILE A 312 6.20 -9.31 17.31
CA ILE A 312 5.45 -8.82 16.13
C ILE A 312 4.89 -7.41 16.38
N MET A 313 4.25 -7.20 17.54
CA MET A 313 3.68 -5.88 17.90
C MET A 313 4.77 -4.82 18.05
N ARG A 314 5.90 -5.16 18.67
CA ARG A 314 7.05 -4.25 18.84
C ARG A 314 7.66 -3.85 17.50
N ALA A 315 7.61 -4.73 16.50
CA ALA A 315 8.01 -4.42 15.13
C ALA A 315 7.02 -3.51 14.38
N GLY A 316 5.90 -3.12 15.01
CA GLY A 316 4.89 -2.26 14.41
C GLY A 316 4.00 -2.97 13.40
N ILE A 317 3.89 -4.30 13.52
CA ILE A 317 3.01 -5.13 12.68
C ILE A 317 1.72 -5.36 13.46
N TYR A 318 0.68 -4.63 13.10
CA TYR A 318 -0.70 -4.75 13.61
C TYR A 318 -1.68 -4.47 12.46
#